data_AF-A0A3M6HWU9-F1
#
_entry.id   AF-A0A3M6HWU9-F1
#
_cell.length_a   1.000
_cell.length_b   1.000
_cell.length_c   1.000
_cell.angle_alpha   90.00
_cell.angle_beta   90.00
_cell.angle_gamma   90.00
#
_symmetry.space_group_name_H-M   'P 1'
#
loop_
_entity.id
_entity.type
_entity.pdbx_description
1 polymer ?
#
loop_
_entity_poly.entity_id
_entity_poly.type
_entity_poly.pdbx_seq_one_letter_code
_entity_poly.pdbx_strand_id
1 'polypeptide(L)'
;LLDRLINPMVSGLPAFLVSQPGVNSGMMIVQYVAASLCAENRQMAQPAVVDNYVTSGLQEDHLSLGTSAALKLHKVLGNVTQILAIEYLLAAQAFEFLKAQGFGVGTGAAWRLL
;
A
#
# COMPACT_ATOMS: atom_id res chain seq x y z
N LEU A 1 8.63 2.89 2.96
CA LEU A 1 8.68 1.92 4.08
C LEU A 1 9.03 0.53 3.57
N LEU A 2 8.30 -0.01 2.57
CA LEU A 2 8.58 -1.33 1.96
C LEU A 2 10.04 -1.51 1.53
N ASP A 3 10.59 -0.58 0.74
CA ASP A 3 12.00 -0.62 0.31
C ASP A 3 12.96 -0.74 1.50
N ARG A 4 12.73 0.02 2.57
CA ARG A 4 13.59 -0.01 3.76
C ARG A 4 13.59 -1.35 4.50
N LEU A 5 12.55 -2.18 4.34
CA LEU A 5 12.51 -3.52 4.92
C LEU A 5 13.28 -4.54 4.07
N ILE A 6 13.10 -4.49 2.75
CA ILE A 6 13.66 -5.50 1.83
C ILE A 6 15.06 -5.17 1.32
N ASN A 7 15.50 -3.92 1.46
CA ASN A 7 16.82 -3.46 1.02
C ASN A 7 17.86 -3.74 2.12
N PRO A 8 18.85 -4.62 1.87
CA PRO A 8 19.84 -5.00 2.88
C PRO A 8 20.76 -3.84 3.29
N MET A 9 20.92 -2.81 2.44
CA MET A 9 21.79 -1.65 2.73
C MET A 9 21.26 -0.77 3.85
N VAL A 10 19.95 -0.85 4.15
CA VAL A 10 19.28 0.03 5.12
C VAL A 10 18.53 -0.73 6.21
N SER A 11 18.18 -2.00 5.98
CA SER A 11 17.46 -2.83 6.96
C SER A 11 18.40 -3.54 7.95
N GLY A 12 19.62 -3.86 7.54
CA GLY A 12 20.46 -4.82 8.28
C GLY A 12 19.92 -6.26 8.27
N LEU A 13 18.93 -6.55 7.42
CA LEU A 13 18.31 -7.86 7.25
C LEU A 13 18.77 -8.52 5.93
N PRO A 14 18.56 -9.85 5.77
CA PRO A 14 18.80 -10.51 4.48
C PRO A 14 18.02 -9.84 3.34
N ALA A 15 18.65 -9.74 2.17
CA ALA A 15 18.05 -9.11 1.00
C ALA A 15 16.69 -9.75 0.67
N PHE A 16 15.67 -8.91 0.48
CA PHE A 16 14.29 -9.35 0.20
C PHE A 16 13.71 -10.31 1.24
N LEU A 17 14.24 -10.28 2.47
CA LEU A 17 13.75 -11.05 3.62
C LEU A 17 13.72 -12.57 3.37
N VAL A 18 14.77 -13.10 2.72
CA VAL A 18 14.91 -14.54 2.44
C VAL A 18 16.14 -15.16 3.10
N SER A 19 16.02 -16.38 3.61
CA SER A 19 17.10 -17.09 4.28
C SER A 19 18.14 -17.68 3.32
N GLN A 20 17.74 -18.04 2.10
CA GLN A 20 18.60 -18.62 1.06
C GLN A 20 18.60 -17.75 -0.21
N PRO A 21 19.36 -16.64 -0.23
CA PRO A 21 19.44 -15.76 -1.39
C PRO A 21 20.15 -16.45 -2.57
N GLY A 22 19.90 -15.96 -3.80
CA GLY A 22 20.52 -16.44 -5.03
C GLY A 22 19.58 -17.27 -5.90
N VAL A 23 18.92 -18.27 -5.32
CA VAL A 23 17.89 -19.08 -6.01
C VAL A 23 16.46 -18.69 -5.65
N ASN A 24 16.29 -17.92 -4.58
CA ASN A 24 15.00 -17.41 -4.12
C ASN A 24 14.96 -15.88 -4.21
N SER A 25 13.89 -15.34 -4.79
CA SER A 25 13.64 -13.89 -4.85
C SER A 25 13.04 -13.32 -3.56
N GLY A 26 12.68 -14.17 -2.59
CA GLY A 26 12.04 -13.74 -1.35
C GLY A 26 10.81 -12.88 -1.59
N MET A 27 10.70 -11.79 -0.83
CA MET A 27 9.62 -10.82 -0.92
C MET A 27 9.88 -9.70 -1.95
N MET A 28 10.72 -9.94 -2.96
CA MET A 28 11.04 -8.91 -3.96
C MET A 28 9.81 -8.43 -4.74
N ILE A 29 8.94 -9.34 -5.18
CA ILE A 29 7.87 -9.01 -6.14
C ILE A 29 6.74 -8.17 -5.52
N VAL A 30 6.50 -8.27 -4.21
CA VAL A 30 5.40 -7.52 -3.58
C VAL A 30 5.59 -6.00 -3.66
N GLN A 31 6.83 -5.52 -3.81
CA GLN A 31 7.09 -4.09 -4.04
C GLN A 31 6.51 -3.61 -5.38
N TYR A 32 6.49 -4.47 -6.41
CA TYR A 32 5.98 -4.12 -7.74
C TYR A 32 4.46 -3.94 -7.69
N VAL A 33 3.79 -4.83 -6.94
CA VAL A 33 2.35 -4.74 -6.69
C VAL A 33 2.03 -3.43 -5.96
N ALA A 34 2.73 -3.14 -4.85
CA ALA A 34 2.51 -1.90 -4.11
C ALA A 34 2.80 -0.64 -4.95
N ALA A 35 3.87 -0.66 -5.76
CA ALA A 35 4.20 0.45 -6.66
C ALA A 35 3.10 0.68 -7.72
N SER A 36 2.56 -0.39 -8.29
CA SER A 36 1.45 -0.32 -9.26
C SER A 36 0.19 0.28 -8.63
N LEU A 37 -0.19 -0.17 -7.43
CA LEU A 37 -1.33 0.37 -6.67
C LEU A 37 -1.14 1.85 -6.32
N CYS A 38 0.07 2.26 -5.94
CA CYS A 38 0.41 3.66 -5.72
C CYS A 38 0.28 4.51 -6.99
N ALA A 39 0.67 3.98 -8.15
CA ALA A 39 0.54 4.67 -9.43
C ALA A 39 -0.93 4.82 -9.86
N GLU A 40 -1.76 3.81 -9.64
CA GLU A 40 -3.21 3.89 -9.84
C GLU A 40 -3.83 4.95 -8.91
N ASN A 41 -3.47 4.94 -7.63
CA ASN A 41 -3.95 5.93 -6.67
C ASN A 41 -3.56 7.35 -7.07
N ARG A 42 -2.35 7.56 -7.61
CA ARG A 42 -1.93 8.88 -8.12
C ARG A 42 -2.82 9.37 -9.25
N GLN A 43 -3.20 8.50 -10.18
CA GLN A 43 -4.12 8.86 -11.26
C GLN A 43 -5.51 9.22 -10.70
N MET A 44 -6.00 8.43 -9.73
CA MET A 44 -7.28 8.69 -9.08
C MET A 44 -7.29 9.92 -8.16
N ALA A 45 -6.13 10.38 -7.67
CA ALA A 45 -6.04 11.53 -6.78
C ALA A 45 -6.37 12.88 -7.46
N GLN A 46 -6.51 12.93 -8.78
CA GLN A 46 -7.00 14.12 -9.47
C GLN A 46 -8.39 14.53 -8.95
N PRO A 47 -8.66 15.83 -8.71
CA PRO A 47 -9.98 16.26 -8.26
C PRO A 47 -11.06 15.90 -9.28
N ALA A 48 -12.23 15.46 -8.82
CA ALA A 48 -13.34 15.16 -9.74
C ALA A 48 -13.97 16.44 -10.34
N VAL A 49 -13.87 17.56 -9.62
CA VAL A 49 -14.52 18.85 -9.93
C VAL A 49 -13.64 19.77 -10.79
N VAL A 50 -12.73 19.22 -11.59
CA VAL A 50 -11.89 20.03 -12.51
C VAL A 50 -12.67 20.52 -13.72
N ASP A 51 -13.81 19.89 -14.02
CA ASP A 51 -14.71 20.23 -15.12
C ASP A 51 -16.12 20.53 -14.60
N ASN A 52 -16.91 21.21 -15.42
CA ASN A 52 -18.31 21.52 -15.12
C ASN A 52 -19.18 21.29 -16.37
N TYR A 53 -20.44 20.96 -16.16
CA TYR A 53 -21.39 20.69 -17.24
C TYR A 53 -22.71 21.37 -16.95
N VAL A 54 -23.44 21.69 -18.02
CA VAL A 54 -24.79 22.25 -17.96
C VAL A 54 -25.79 21.13 -18.14
N THR A 55 -26.69 20.98 -17.19
CA THR A 55 -27.84 20.08 -17.25
C THR A 55 -29.15 20.86 -17.12
N SER A 56 -30.28 20.18 -17.37
CA SER A 56 -31.63 20.75 -17.25
C SER A 56 -31.84 22.08 -18.00
N GLY A 57 -31.32 22.21 -19.22
CA GLY A 57 -31.56 23.38 -20.08
C GLY A 57 -31.11 24.71 -19.47
N LEU A 58 -29.89 24.76 -18.92
CA LEU A 58 -29.27 25.93 -18.26
C LEU A 58 -29.79 26.23 -16.84
N GLN A 59 -30.60 25.37 -16.24
CA GLN A 59 -31.01 25.52 -14.84
C GLN A 59 -29.98 24.96 -13.85
N GLU A 60 -29.25 23.91 -14.26
CA GLU A 60 -28.22 23.26 -13.44
C GLU A 60 -26.88 23.48 -14.12
N ASP A 61 -26.26 24.62 -13.86
CA ASP A 61 -25.01 25.06 -14.51
C ASP A 61 -23.78 24.96 -13.60
N HIS A 62 -23.90 24.31 -12.44
CA HIS A 62 -22.80 23.99 -11.54
C HIS A 62 -22.97 22.61 -10.91
N LEU A 63 -21.95 21.75 -11.06
CA LEU A 63 -21.96 20.39 -10.57
C LEU A 63 -20.76 20.11 -9.65
N SER A 64 -21.01 19.45 -8.53
CA SER A 64 -19.95 19.07 -7.57
C SER A 64 -19.21 17.78 -7.95
N LEU A 65 -19.82 16.94 -8.81
CA LEU A 65 -19.33 15.61 -9.19
C LEU A 65 -19.03 14.71 -7.98
N GLY A 66 -19.76 14.90 -6.88
CA GLY A 66 -19.51 14.25 -5.59
C GLY A 66 -19.61 12.71 -5.63
N THR A 67 -20.56 12.15 -6.39
CA THR A 67 -20.68 10.69 -6.54
C THR A 67 -19.44 10.08 -7.20
N SER A 68 -18.94 10.69 -8.27
CA SER A 68 -17.71 10.25 -8.93
C SER A 68 -16.50 10.36 -8.00
N ALA A 69 -16.41 11.43 -7.20
CA ALA A 69 -15.36 11.57 -6.19
C ALA A 69 -15.43 10.45 -5.13
N ALA A 70 -16.62 10.13 -4.63
CA ALA A 70 -16.82 9.07 -3.64
C ALA A 70 -16.45 7.67 -4.17
N LEU A 71 -16.82 7.36 -5.42
CA LEU A 71 -16.47 6.09 -6.07
C LEU A 71 -14.95 5.94 -6.26
N LYS A 72 -14.26 7.02 -6.68
CA LYS A 72 -12.81 7.04 -6.77
C LYS A 72 -12.15 6.81 -5.40
N LEU A 73 -12.64 7.48 -4.36
CA LEU A 73 -12.15 7.29 -2.99
C LEU A 73 -12.32 5.83 -2.53
N HIS A 74 -13.47 5.22 -2.78
CA HIS A 74 -13.71 3.82 -2.40
C HIS A 74 -12.67 2.87 -3.04
N LYS A 75 -12.34 3.08 -4.32
CA LYS A 75 -11.29 2.30 -5.00
C LYS A 75 -9.90 2.55 -4.39
N VAL A 76 -9.55 3.81 -4.12
CA VAL A 76 -8.27 4.17 -3.47
C VAL A 76 -8.14 3.52 -2.09
N LEU A 77 -9.20 3.47 -1.29
CA LEU A 77 -9.19 2.80 0.02
C LEU A 77 -8.90 1.30 -0.10
N GLY A 78 -9.45 0.62 -1.11
CA GLY A 78 -9.13 -0.78 -1.41
C GLY A 78 -7.64 -0.97 -1.73
N ASN A 79 -7.08 -0.10 -2.57
CA ASN A 79 -5.67 -0.12 -2.93
C ASN A 79 -4.75 0.15 -1.73
N VAL A 80 -5.08 1.14 -0.90
CA VAL A 80 -4.34 1.44 0.35
C VAL A 80 -4.38 0.25 1.30
N THR A 81 -5.53 -0.41 1.43
CA THR A 81 -5.67 -1.61 2.26
C THR A 81 -4.72 -2.72 1.80
N GLN A 82 -4.60 -2.95 0.49
CA GLN A 82 -3.64 -3.92 -0.05
C GLN A 82 -2.18 -3.52 0.17
N ILE A 83 -1.85 -2.23 0.02
CA ILE A 83 -0.49 -1.72 0.28
C ILE A 83 -0.11 -1.94 1.76
N LEU A 84 -1.02 -1.65 2.69
CA LEU A 84 -0.80 -1.88 4.12
C LEU A 84 -0.71 -3.38 4.45
N ALA A 85 -1.50 -4.23 3.79
CA ALA A 85 -1.38 -5.68 3.94
C ALA A 85 -0.01 -6.19 3.47
N ILE A 86 0.52 -5.66 2.36
CA ILE A 86 1.88 -5.97 1.89
C ILE A 86 2.92 -5.50 2.92
N GLU A 87 2.79 -4.30 3.46
CA GLU A 87 3.69 -3.79 4.50
C GLU A 87 3.70 -4.69 5.74
N TYR A 88 2.52 -5.11 6.19
CA TYR A 88 2.36 -5.98 7.33
C TYR A 88 2.96 -7.37 7.09
N LEU A 89 2.77 -7.94 5.89
CA LEU A 89 3.42 -9.20 5.47
C LEU A 89 4.96 -9.09 5.51
N LEU A 90 5.51 -7.99 4.97
CA LEU A 90 6.96 -7.75 5.01
C LEU A 90 7.48 -7.59 6.44
N ALA A 91 6.75 -6.85 7.29
CA ALA A 91 7.13 -6.66 8.69
C ALA A 91 7.12 -7.98 9.46
N ALA A 92 6.11 -8.83 9.26
CA ALA A 92 6.04 -10.15 9.87
C ALA A 92 7.19 -11.06 9.42
N GLN A 93 7.50 -11.06 8.13
CA GLN A 93 8.66 -11.81 7.60
C GLN A 93 9.98 -11.26 8.18
N ALA A 94 10.11 -9.94 8.35
CA ALA A 94 11.28 -9.34 8.98
C ALA A 94 11.41 -9.78 10.45
N PHE A 95 10.29 -9.91 11.18
CA PHE A 95 10.29 -10.34 12.57
C PHE A 95 10.76 -11.80 12.75
N GLU A 96 10.56 -12.65 11.74
CA GLU A 96 11.14 -14.00 11.72
C GLU A 96 12.68 -13.99 11.82
N PHE A 97 13.34 -12.95 11.33
CA PHE A 97 14.80 -12.77 11.45
C PHE A 97 15.22 -12.09 12.76
N LEU A 98 14.27 -11.56 13.54
CA LEU A 98 14.53 -10.74 14.73
C LEU A 98 13.95 -11.33 16.02
N LYS A 99 13.47 -12.58 16.02
CA LYS A 99 12.73 -13.22 17.14
C LYS A 99 13.41 -13.08 18.51
N ALA A 100 14.75 -13.06 18.54
CA ALA A 100 15.53 -12.98 19.77
C ALA A 100 15.39 -11.63 20.52
N GLN A 101 14.93 -10.56 19.85
CA GLN A 101 14.91 -9.22 20.43
C GLN A 101 13.70 -8.95 21.34
N GLY A 102 12.65 -9.77 21.22
CA GLY A 102 11.37 -9.52 21.89
C GLY A 102 10.62 -8.33 21.28
N PHE A 103 9.29 -8.42 21.20
CA PHE A 103 8.45 -7.38 20.60
C PHE A 103 7.46 -6.83 21.64
N GLY A 104 7.05 -5.57 21.47
CA GLY A 104 6.02 -4.96 22.30
C GLY A 104 4.70 -5.77 22.27
N VAL A 105 3.88 -5.66 23.32
CA VAL A 105 2.67 -6.49 23.47
C VAL A 105 1.75 -6.41 22.24
N GLY A 106 1.47 -5.20 21.76
CA GLY A 106 0.60 -4.98 20.60
C GLY A 106 1.21 -5.48 19.29
N THR A 107 2.49 -5.18 19.03
CA THR A 107 3.17 -5.62 17.80
C THR A 107 3.38 -7.13 17.77
N GLY A 108 3.69 -7.74 18.92
CA GLY A 108 3.79 -9.19 19.06
C GLY A 108 2.43 -9.90 18.97
N ALA A 109 1.34 -9.26 19.43
CA ALA A 109 -0.01 -9.78 19.18
C ALA A 109 -0.38 -9.71 17.70
N ALA A 110 -0.14 -8.57 17.04
CA ALA A 110 -0.35 -8.42 15.61
C ALA A 110 0.47 -9.44 14.83
N TRP A 111 1.77 -9.58 15.07
CA TRP A 111 2.60 -10.55 14.34
C TRP A 111 2.08 -11.99 14.44
N ARG A 112 1.53 -12.40 15.60
CA ARG A 112 0.94 -13.73 15.82
C ARG A 112 -0.40 -13.97 15.12
N LEU A 113 -1.02 -12.94 14.52
CA LEU A 113 -2.26 -13.08 13.75
C LEU A 113 -2.03 -13.43 12.28
N LEU A 114 -0.78 -13.36 11.80
CA LEU A 114 -0.36 -13.86 10.49
C LEU A 114 0.11 -15.31 10.59
#